data_AF-A0A660XHA3-F1
#
_entry.id   AF-A0A660XHA3-F1
#
_cell.length_a   1.000
_cell.length_b   1.000
_cell.length_c   1.000
_cell.angle_alpha   90.00
_cell.angle_beta   90.00
_cell.angle_gamma   90.00
#
_symmetry.space_group_name_H-M   'P 1'
#
loop_
_entity.id
_entity.type
_entity.pdbx_description
1 polymer ?
#
loop_
_entity_poly.entity_id
_entity_poly.type
_entity_poly.pdbx_seq_one_letter_code
_entity_poly.pdbx_strand_id
1 'polypeptide(L)'
;ALSISDSWDNFFNNLQQIRYKDGLIGMKTRNHYTMADWLPENSWILDDVSAEVGGEYTASMTRTISHENFFKGKGMNDMRYIKLDRSITVDYVPMKHMKDVKDRIKNGDIVAVLYANKDNVFSAHMLMIVEKDGDLYFREASTSNYSTFETEFDKWLEWKGTQEKYAGIAFMRVKDDLNNKNAVVLPWRISELKRK
;
A
#
# COMPACT_ATOMS: atom_id res chain seq x y z
N ALA A 1 -8.25 8.68 3.12
CA ALA A 1 -8.86 9.85 2.44
C ALA A 1 -10.12 10.29 3.17
N LEU A 2 -11.23 9.53 3.11
CA LEU A 2 -12.43 9.84 3.91
C LEU A 2 -12.11 9.97 5.41
N SER A 3 -11.30 9.05 5.93
CA SER A 3 -10.89 9.01 7.35
C SER A 3 -10.17 10.26 7.87
N ILE A 4 -9.65 11.12 6.99
CA ILE A 4 -8.87 12.32 7.35
C ILE A 4 -9.55 13.62 6.88
N SER A 5 -10.83 13.56 6.53
CA SER A 5 -11.56 14.67 5.91
C SER A 5 -12.92 14.89 6.59
N ASP A 6 -13.32 16.13 6.73
CA ASP A 6 -14.56 16.59 7.39
C ASP A 6 -15.56 17.23 6.40
N SER A 7 -15.21 17.31 5.12
CA SER A 7 -16.05 17.85 4.05
C SER A 7 -15.77 17.15 2.73
N TRP A 8 -16.70 17.31 1.77
CA TRP A 8 -16.52 16.79 0.42
C TRP A 8 -15.27 17.38 -0.25
N ASP A 9 -15.05 18.69 -0.12
CA ASP A 9 -13.88 19.37 -0.69
C ASP A 9 -12.57 18.85 -0.10
N ASN A 10 -12.51 18.69 1.22
CA ASN A 10 -11.33 18.14 1.87
C ASN A 10 -11.09 16.68 1.46
N PHE A 11 -12.15 15.88 1.36
CA PHE A 11 -12.05 14.50 0.87
C PHE A 11 -11.51 14.43 -0.56
N PHE A 12 -12.06 15.23 -1.49
CA PHE A 12 -11.62 15.26 -2.88
C PHE A 12 -10.15 15.63 -2.98
N ASN A 13 -9.74 16.72 -2.32
CA ASN A 13 -8.38 17.22 -2.37
C ASN A 13 -7.38 16.27 -1.69
N ASN A 14 -7.74 15.66 -0.55
CA ASN A 14 -6.91 14.65 0.11
C ASN A 14 -6.76 13.40 -0.77
N LEU A 15 -7.85 12.94 -1.41
CA LEU A 15 -7.79 11.81 -2.35
C LEU A 15 -6.90 12.12 -3.56
N GLN A 16 -6.96 13.35 -4.08
CA GLN A 16 -6.09 13.81 -5.16
C GLN A 16 -4.62 13.77 -4.74
N GLN A 17 -4.28 14.27 -3.55
CA GLN A 17 -2.92 14.24 -3.02
C GLN A 17 -2.41 12.81 -2.77
N ILE A 18 -3.30 11.88 -2.39
CA ILE A 18 -2.95 10.47 -2.19
C ILE A 18 -2.71 9.74 -3.52
N ARG A 19 -3.53 10.05 -4.54
CA ARG A 19 -3.57 9.29 -5.80
C ARG A 19 -2.55 9.78 -6.83
N TYR A 20 -2.18 11.05 -6.79
CA TYR A 20 -1.30 11.67 -7.77
C TYR A 20 -0.10 12.31 -7.09
N LYS A 21 1.09 12.08 -7.65
CA LYS A 21 2.31 12.78 -7.29
C LYS A 21 2.06 14.29 -7.31
N ASP A 22 2.39 14.94 -6.19
CA ASP A 22 2.17 16.38 -5.93
C ASP A 22 0.72 16.85 -6.12
N GLY A 23 -0.25 15.93 -6.13
CA GLY A 23 -1.64 16.21 -6.43
C GLY A 23 -1.89 16.61 -7.90
N LEU A 24 -0.93 16.45 -8.80
CA LEU A 24 -1.09 16.82 -10.20
C LEU A 24 -1.88 15.73 -10.94
N ILE A 25 -3.15 15.98 -11.28
CA ILE A 25 -4.00 14.97 -11.94
C ILE A 25 -3.47 14.68 -13.34
N GLY A 26 -3.10 13.41 -13.59
CA GLY A 26 -2.62 12.97 -14.89
C GLY A 26 -2.27 11.49 -14.92
N MET A 27 -2.22 10.91 -16.13
CA MET A 27 -1.88 9.50 -16.29
C MET A 27 -0.44 9.20 -15.87
N LYS A 28 0.50 10.11 -16.13
CA LYS A 28 1.93 9.93 -15.79
C LYS A 28 2.26 10.25 -14.33
N THR A 29 1.43 11.07 -13.70
CA THR A 29 1.58 11.52 -12.31
C THR A 29 0.75 10.69 -11.34
N ARG A 30 -0.12 9.81 -11.81
CA ARG A 30 -0.82 8.85 -10.94
C ARG A 30 0.18 7.86 -10.35
N ASN A 31 0.05 7.58 -9.07
CA ASN A 31 0.84 6.58 -8.37
C ASN A 31 0.35 5.18 -8.77
N HIS A 32 1.01 4.53 -9.73
CA HIS A 32 0.54 3.24 -10.28
C HIS A 32 1.08 2.03 -9.53
N TYR A 33 2.35 2.07 -9.11
CA TYR A 33 2.96 0.96 -8.40
C TYR A 33 2.86 1.18 -6.88
N THR A 34 2.16 0.31 -6.15
CA THR A 34 1.92 0.48 -4.70
C THR A 34 3.21 0.72 -3.92
N MET A 35 4.20 -0.18 -4.03
CA MET A 35 5.44 -0.05 -3.27
C MET A 35 6.45 0.93 -3.88
N ALA A 36 6.38 1.20 -5.18
CA ALA A 36 7.42 1.98 -5.89
C ALA A 36 7.03 3.44 -6.16
N ASP A 37 5.73 3.75 -6.10
CA ASP A 37 5.19 5.09 -6.25
C ASP A 37 4.26 5.44 -5.09
N TRP A 38 3.19 4.67 -4.85
CA TRP A 38 2.12 5.10 -3.95
C TRP A 38 2.58 5.26 -2.51
N LEU A 39 3.25 4.26 -1.94
CA LEU A 39 3.75 4.33 -0.57
C LEU A 39 4.80 5.43 -0.39
N PRO A 40 5.88 5.52 -1.23
CA PRO A 40 6.84 6.63 -1.13
C PRO A 40 6.20 8.03 -1.23
N GLU A 41 5.25 8.24 -2.15
CA GLU A 41 4.57 9.53 -2.35
C GLU A 41 3.56 9.84 -1.23
N ASN A 42 3.18 8.84 -0.44
CA ASN A 42 2.33 8.95 0.74
C ASN A 42 3.08 8.80 2.07
N SER A 43 4.42 8.91 2.06
CA SER A 43 5.26 8.90 3.26
C SER A 43 4.95 10.03 4.25
N TRP A 44 4.21 11.06 3.83
CA TRP A 44 3.70 12.13 4.70
C TRP A 44 2.58 11.68 5.64
N ILE A 45 1.94 10.53 5.38
CA ILE A 45 0.85 9.98 6.20
C ILE A 45 1.03 8.50 6.56
N LEU A 46 1.84 7.77 5.79
CA LEU A 46 2.12 6.36 6.03
C LEU A 46 3.59 6.12 6.34
N ASP A 47 3.83 5.24 7.30
CA ASP A 47 5.12 4.59 7.51
C ASP A 47 5.12 3.21 6.84
N ASP A 48 6.25 2.82 6.24
CA ASP A 48 6.53 1.42 5.92
C ASP A 48 6.98 0.73 7.21
N VAL A 49 6.12 -0.13 7.75
CA VAL A 49 6.36 -0.85 9.01
C VAL A 49 6.67 -2.33 8.76
N SER A 50 7.01 -2.70 7.52
CA SER A 50 7.26 -4.10 7.15
C SER A 50 8.38 -4.73 7.98
N ALA A 51 9.46 -3.99 8.24
CA ALA A 51 10.56 -4.45 9.07
C ALA A 51 10.22 -4.48 10.57
N GLU A 52 9.39 -3.53 11.05
CA GLU A 52 8.90 -3.52 12.43
C GLU A 52 8.01 -4.74 12.69
N VAL A 53 7.05 -5.00 11.80
CA VAL A 53 6.16 -6.15 11.89
C VAL A 53 6.93 -7.45 11.71
N GLY A 54 7.84 -7.52 10.73
CA GLY A 54 8.62 -8.73 10.47
C GLY A 54 9.61 -9.07 11.58
N GLY A 55 10.28 -8.07 12.16
CA GLY A 55 11.39 -8.28 13.10
C GLY A 55 12.41 -9.25 12.52
N GLU A 56 12.71 -10.33 13.24
CA GLU A 56 13.64 -11.38 12.77
C GLU A 56 13.15 -12.15 11.53
N TYR A 57 11.85 -12.13 11.23
CA TYR A 57 11.25 -12.79 10.07
C TYR A 57 11.22 -11.91 8.82
N THR A 58 11.71 -10.67 8.90
CA THR A 58 11.73 -9.75 7.77
C THR A 58 12.60 -10.31 6.65
N ALA A 59 12.06 -10.27 5.43
CA ALA A 59 12.81 -10.51 4.21
C ALA A 59 12.75 -9.27 3.32
N SER A 60 13.70 -9.16 2.40
CA SER A 60 13.75 -8.08 1.42
C SER A 60 13.73 -8.65 0.01
N MET A 61 13.09 -7.95 -0.92
CA MET A 61 13.14 -8.28 -2.34
C MET A 61 13.46 -7.05 -3.18
N THR A 62 14.26 -7.25 -4.23
CA THR A 62 14.65 -6.17 -5.15
C THR A 62 14.05 -6.40 -6.53
N ARG A 63 13.49 -5.34 -7.13
CA ARG A 63 12.90 -5.35 -8.48
C ARG A 63 13.26 -4.09 -9.25
N THR A 64 13.26 -4.20 -10.57
CA THR A 64 13.42 -3.05 -11.47
C THR A 64 12.06 -2.61 -11.98
N ILE A 65 11.67 -1.38 -11.66
CA ILE A 65 10.38 -0.81 -12.04
C ILE A 65 10.56 0.11 -13.23
N SER A 66 9.92 -0.23 -14.35
CA SER A 66 9.98 0.55 -15.59
C SER A 66 8.63 1.19 -15.92
N HIS A 67 8.54 2.52 -15.75
CA HIS A 67 7.37 3.28 -16.19
C HIS A 67 7.30 3.37 -17.72
N GLU A 68 8.43 3.35 -18.41
CA GLU A 68 8.47 3.38 -19.87
C GLU A 68 7.77 2.14 -20.43
N ASN A 69 8.14 0.95 -19.96
CA ASN A 69 7.49 -0.30 -20.38
C ASN A 69 6.01 -0.32 -20.00
N PHE A 70 5.65 0.18 -18.81
CA PHE A 70 4.26 0.29 -18.38
C PHE A 70 3.42 1.15 -19.35
N PHE A 71 3.88 2.38 -19.65
CA PHE A 71 3.12 3.31 -20.48
C PHE A 71 3.10 2.89 -21.95
N LYS A 72 4.20 2.35 -22.48
CA LYS A 72 4.22 1.72 -23.82
C LYS A 72 3.21 0.58 -23.91
N GLY A 73 3.12 -0.27 -22.88
CA GLY A 73 2.11 -1.34 -22.78
C GLY A 73 0.66 -0.84 -22.70
N LYS A 74 0.44 0.46 -22.46
CA LYS A 74 -0.86 1.14 -22.52
C LYS A 74 -1.08 1.91 -23.83
N GLY A 75 -0.18 1.78 -24.81
CA GLY A 75 -0.27 2.47 -26.09
C GLY A 75 0.14 3.94 -26.04
N MET A 76 0.83 4.39 -24.99
CA MET A 76 1.34 5.76 -24.89
C MET A 76 2.74 5.86 -25.51
N ASN A 77 2.94 6.85 -26.37
CA ASN A 77 4.23 7.10 -27.04
C ASN A 77 5.01 8.28 -26.45
N ASP A 78 4.34 9.24 -25.81
CA ASP A 78 5.02 10.36 -25.15
C ASP A 78 5.59 9.90 -23.80
N MET A 79 6.90 9.72 -23.71
CA MET A 79 7.61 9.30 -22.49
C MET A 79 8.21 10.48 -21.69
N ARG A 80 7.93 11.74 -22.06
CA ARG A 80 8.40 12.88 -21.25
C ARG A 80 7.79 12.86 -19.86
N TYR A 81 8.58 13.24 -18.86
CA TYR A 81 8.18 13.41 -17.46
C TYR A 81 7.76 12.13 -16.71
N ILE A 82 8.02 10.94 -17.28
CA ILE A 82 7.86 9.70 -16.52
C ILE A 82 9.06 9.49 -15.59
N LYS A 83 8.88 8.70 -14.53
CA LYS A 83 10.01 8.26 -13.70
C LYS A 83 10.90 7.33 -14.53
N LEU A 84 12.22 7.51 -14.43
CA LEU A 84 13.19 6.58 -15.02
C LEU A 84 13.05 5.18 -14.40
N ASP A 85 13.67 4.20 -15.07
CA ASP A 85 13.82 2.87 -14.53
C ASP A 85 14.59 2.91 -13.21
N ARG A 86 14.07 2.24 -12.19
CA ARG A 86 14.59 2.26 -10.82
C ARG A 86 14.67 0.85 -10.29
N SER A 87 15.82 0.48 -9.76
CA SER A 87 15.94 -0.71 -8.90
C SER A 87 15.55 -0.31 -7.49
N ILE A 88 14.56 -1.00 -6.93
CA ILE A 88 13.97 -0.70 -5.62
C ILE A 88 14.04 -1.98 -4.78
N THR A 89 14.40 -1.85 -3.52
CA THR A 89 14.33 -2.92 -2.52
C THR A 89 13.18 -2.61 -1.56
N VAL A 90 12.34 -3.60 -1.27
CA VAL A 90 11.24 -3.48 -0.31
C VAL A 90 11.32 -4.60 0.71
N ASP A 91 11.02 -4.27 1.96
CA ASP A 91 10.89 -5.24 3.03
C ASP A 91 9.48 -5.80 3.08
N TYR A 92 9.36 -7.04 3.54
CA TYR A 92 8.10 -7.74 3.68
C TYR A 92 8.21 -8.89 4.67
N VAL A 93 7.07 -9.37 5.15
CA VAL A 93 6.99 -10.61 5.92
C VAL A 93 6.69 -11.75 4.96
N PRO A 94 7.57 -12.77 4.84
CA PRO A 94 7.30 -13.97 4.06
C PRO A 94 6.00 -14.65 4.52
N MET A 95 5.25 -15.18 3.55
CA MET A 95 3.91 -15.72 3.83
C MET A 95 3.91 -16.82 4.91
N LYS A 96 4.97 -17.64 4.94
CA LYS A 96 5.18 -18.70 5.94
C LYS A 96 5.33 -18.20 7.38
N HIS A 97 5.71 -16.93 7.58
CA HIS A 97 5.95 -16.32 8.89
C HIS A 97 4.82 -15.38 9.34
N MET A 98 3.73 -15.30 8.58
CA MET A 98 2.63 -14.40 8.91
C MET A 98 1.96 -14.71 10.25
N LYS A 99 1.91 -15.98 10.66
CA LYS A 99 1.40 -16.36 11.98
C LYS A 99 2.37 -15.99 13.11
N ASP A 100 3.68 -16.03 12.84
CA ASP A 100 4.73 -15.74 13.81
C ASP A 100 4.81 -14.25 14.19
N VAL A 101 4.22 -13.37 13.38
CA VAL A 101 4.22 -11.90 13.59
C VAL A 101 2.83 -11.34 13.90
N LYS A 102 1.82 -12.19 14.11
CA LYS A 102 0.41 -11.78 14.24
C LYS A 102 0.21 -10.76 15.37
N ASP A 103 0.99 -10.85 16.44
CA ASP A 103 0.99 -9.97 17.61
C ASP A 103 1.52 -8.56 17.34
N ARG A 104 2.28 -8.35 16.25
CA ARG A 104 2.84 -7.05 15.84
C ARG A 104 1.99 -6.32 14.80
N ILE A 105 1.01 -7.02 14.22
CA ILE A 105 0.06 -6.47 13.27
C ILE A 105 -0.99 -5.65 14.03
N LYS A 106 -1.29 -4.45 13.55
CA LYS A 106 -2.24 -3.53 14.19
C LYS A 106 -3.50 -3.37 13.36
N ASN A 107 -4.61 -3.12 14.04
CA ASN A 107 -5.85 -2.70 13.39
C ASN A 107 -5.62 -1.45 12.53
N GLY A 108 -6.14 -1.46 11.30
CA GLY A 108 -5.97 -0.36 10.34
C GLY A 108 -4.69 -0.42 9.51
N ASP A 109 -3.79 -1.38 9.75
CA ASP A 109 -2.64 -1.61 8.86
C ASP A 109 -3.12 -1.83 7.43
N ILE A 110 -2.55 -1.08 6.50
CA ILE A 110 -2.76 -1.25 5.07
C ILE A 110 -1.69 -2.22 4.60
N VAL A 111 -2.07 -3.24 3.85
CA VAL A 111 -1.14 -4.30 3.45
C VAL A 111 -1.11 -4.48 1.95
N ALA A 112 0.06 -4.82 1.42
CA ALA A 112 0.27 -5.17 0.03
C ALA A 112 0.74 -6.62 -0.09
N VAL A 113 -0.01 -7.45 -0.82
CA VAL A 113 0.41 -8.82 -1.14
C VAL A 113 1.42 -8.76 -2.28
N LEU A 114 2.62 -9.27 -2.07
CA LEU A 114 3.70 -9.18 -3.04
C LEU A 114 3.77 -10.44 -3.90
N TYR A 115 3.95 -10.27 -5.21
CA TYR A 115 4.25 -11.40 -6.11
C TYR A 115 5.57 -12.07 -5.73
N ALA A 116 5.67 -13.38 -5.88
CA ALA A 116 6.93 -14.14 -5.83
C ALA A 116 7.56 -14.30 -7.21
N ASN A 117 6.73 -14.42 -8.25
CA ASN A 117 7.11 -14.85 -9.60
C ASN A 117 7.15 -13.71 -10.63
N LYS A 118 7.37 -12.48 -10.16
CA LYS A 118 7.55 -11.28 -11.00
C LYS A 118 8.86 -10.61 -10.63
N ASP A 119 9.46 -9.90 -11.56
CA ASP A 119 10.71 -9.14 -11.39
C ASP A 119 10.51 -7.63 -11.63
N ASN A 120 9.35 -7.24 -12.16
CA ASN A 120 9.06 -5.89 -12.66
C ASN A 120 7.85 -5.20 -11.98
N VAL A 121 7.23 -5.86 -11.00
CA VAL A 121 6.11 -5.31 -10.20
C VAL A 121 6.10 -5.97 -8.83
N PHE A 122 5.92 -5.19 -7.76
CA PHE A 122 5.84 -5.72 -6.38
C PHE A 122 4.47 -6.30 -6.06
N SER A 123 3.46 -5.44 -6.00
CA SER A 123 2.17 -5.76 -5.38
C SER A 123 1.18 -6.35 -6.37
N ALA A 124 0.51 -7.41 -5.95
CA ALA A 124 -0.60 -8.05 -6.64
C ALA A 124 -1.95 -7.48 -6.20
N HIS A 125 -2.08 -7.13 -4.92
CA HIS A 125 -3.31 -6.69 -4.30
C HIS A 125 -3.03 -5.84 -3.06
N MET A 126 -4.01 -5.03 -2.64
CA MET A 126 -3.98 -4.27 -1.41
C MET A 126 -5.19 -4.65 -0.55
N LEU A 127 -4.97 -4.76 0.76
CA LEU A 127 -5.99 -5.07 1.75
C LEU A 127 -5.80 -4.16 2.98
N MET A 128 -6.72 -4.25 3.93
CA MET A 128 -6.62 -3.60 5.23
C MET A 128 -6.83 -4.63 6.34
N ILE A 129 -6.05 -4.54 7.40
CA ILE A 129 -6.28 -5.30 8.62
C ILE A 129 -7.39 -4.64 9.40
N VAL A 130 -8.38 -5.43 9.80
CA VAL A 130 -9.51 -5.01 10.62
C VAL A 130 -9.58 -5.90 11.85
N GLU A 131 -9.62 -5.30 13.03
CA GLU A 131 -9.84 -6.02 14.28
C GLU A 131 -11.32 -5.98 14.67
N LYS A 132 -11.87 -7.13 15.06
CA LYS A 132 -13.23 -7.28 15.58
C LYS A 132 -13.21 -8.23 16.76
N ASP A 133 -13.71 -7.77 17.90
CA ASP A 133 -13.81 -8.59 19.14
C ASP A 133 -12.48 -9.28 19.53
N GLY A 134 -11.34 -8.64 19.21
CA GLY A 134 -9.99 -9.16 19.45
C GLY A 134 -9.39 -10.02 18.32
N ASP A 135 -10.17 -10.38 17.30
CA ASP A 135 -9.72 -11.17 16.15
C ASP A 135 -9.36 -10.28 14.96
N LEU A 136 -8.31 -10.67 14.23
CA LEU A 136 -7.85 -9.96 13.03
C LEU A 136 -8.51 -10.52 11.76
N TYR A 137 -8.79 -9.63 10.83
CA TYR A 137 -9.39 -9.93 9.53
C TYR A 137 -8.66 -9.18 8.43
N PHE A 138 -8.56 -9.78 7.26
CA PHE A 138 -8.24 -9.08 6.02
C PHE A 138 -9.53 -8.57 5.37
N ARG A 139 -9.64 -7.25 5.20
CA ARG A 139 -10.69 -6.62 4.41
C ARG A 139 -10.17 -6.31 3.01
N GLU A 140 -10.85 -6.82 1.99
CA GLU A 140 -10.45 -6.66 0.59
C GLU A 140 -11.62 -6.36 -0.34
N ALA A 141 -11.34 -5.68 -1.45
CA ALA A 141 -12.27 -5.49 -2.55
C ALA A 141 -12.00 -6.56 -3.62
N SER A 142 -12.96 -7.46 -3.79
CA SER A 142 -12.80 -8.61 -4.68
C SER A 142 -13.57 -8.46 -5.98
N THR A 143 -12.88 -8.79 -7.06
CA THR A 143 -13.48 -8.94 -8.38
C THR A 143 -14.30 -10.22 -8.52
N SER A 144 -13.94 -11.31 -7.82
CA SER A 144 -14.69 -12.57 -7.90
C SER A 144 -16.03 -12.48 -7.17
N ASN A 145 -16.07 -11.73 -6.07
CA ASN A 145 -17.25 -11.62 -5.21
C ASN A 145 -18.03 -10.32 -5.46
N TYR A 146 -17.54 -9.45 -6.36
CA TYR A 146 -18.14 -8.15 -6.70
C TYR A 146 -18.49 -7.27 -5.48
N SER A 147 -17.71 -7.39 -4.41
CA SER A 147 -17.99 -6.71 -3.15
C SER A 147 -16.71 -6.51 -2.32
N THR A 148 -16.84 -5.75 -1.24
CA THR A 148 -15.86 -5.69 -0.15
C THR A 148 -16.30 -6.62 0.96
N PHE A 149 -15.42 -7.50 1.42
CA PHE A 149 -15.72 -8.43 2.51
C PHE A 149 -14.48 -8.62 3.39
N GLU A 150 -14.68 -9.33 4.50
CA GLU A 150 -13.62 -9.67 5.43
C GLU A 150 -13.47 -11.18 5.53
N THR A 151 -12.22 -11.63 5.57
CA THR A 151 -11.87 -13.01 5.89
C THR A 151 -11.04 -13.00 7.16
N GLU A 152 -11.37 -13.87 8.11
CA GLU A 152 -10.56 -14.04 9.33
C GLU A 152 -9.11 -14.38 8.94
N PHE A 153 -8.16 -13.84 9.69
CA PHE A 153 -6.73 -13.86 9.39
C PHE A 153 -6.19 -15.26 9.09
N ASP A 154 -6.43 -16.23 9.97
CA ASP A 154 -5.93 -17.60 9.81
C ASP A 154 -6.57 -18.29 8.60
N LYS A 155 -7.88 -18.11 8.39
CA LYS A 155 -8.58 -18.61 7.19
C LYS A 155 -8.07 -17.99 5.89
N TRP A 156 -7.73 -16.70 5.92
CA TRP A 156 -7.17 -16.02 4.75
C TRP A 156 -5.80 -16.61 4.39
N LEU A 157 -4.95 -16.91 5.38
CA LEU A 157 -3.65 -17.54 5.18
C LEU A 157 -3.76 -18.97 4.63
N GLU A 158 -4.75 -19.76 5.07
CA GLU A 158 -5.00 -21.11 4.55
C GLU A 158 -5.31 -21.10 3.04
N TRP A 159 -6.02 -20.08 2.56
CA TRP A 159 -6.40 -19.97 1.16
C TRP A 159 -5.41 -19.18 0.29
N LYS A 160 -5.10 -17.94 0.68
CA LYS A 160 -4.25 -17.04 -0.11
C LYS A 160 -2.78 -17.25 0.23
N GLY A 161 -2.47 -17.56 1.48
CA GLY A 161 -1.11 -17.74 1.94
C GLY A 161 -0.42 -18.99 1.41
N THR A 162 -1.18 -19.94 0.87
CA THR A 162 -0.65 -21.17 0.25
C THR A 162 -0.37 -21.03 -1.25
N GLN A 163 -0.69 -19.88 -1.87
CA GLN A 163 -0.50 -19.68 -3.30
C GLN A 163 0.94 -19.29 -3.61
N GLU A 164 1.66 -20.14 -4.34
CA GLU A 164 3.09 -19.96 -4.69
C GLU A 164 3.40 -18.65 -5.43
N LYS A 165 2.41 -18.04 -6.09
CA LYS A 165 2.58 -16.74 -6.75
C LYS A 165 2.78 -15.58 -5.77
N TYR A 166 2.55 -15.76 -4.47
CA TYR A 166 2.69 -14.71 -3.46
C TYR A 166 3.88 -15.00 -2.54
N ALA A 167 4.79 -14.03 -2.43
CA ALA A 167 5.97 -14.14 -1.58
C ALA A 167 5.64 -13.89 -0.10
N GLY A 168 4.74 -12.94 0.14
CA GLY A 168 4.43 -12.44 1.47
C GLY A 168 3.74 -11.09 1.43
N ILE A 169 3.78 -10.36 2.55
CA ILE A 169 3.01 -9.15 2.77
C ILE A 169 3.91 -8.01 3.24
N ALA A 170 3.80 -6.86 2.58
CA ALA A 170 4.36 -5.60 3.08
C ALA A 170 3.29 -4.82 3.86
N PHE A 171 3.71 -4.10 4.90
CA PHE A 171 2.84 -3.41 5.86
C PHE A 171 3.07 -1.91 5.83
N MET A 172 1.97 -1.17 5.78
CA MET A 172 1.93 0.29 5.76
C MET A 172 1.00 0.74 6.89
N ARG A 173 1.46 1.68 7.72
CA ARG A 173 0.71 2.14 8.90
C ARG A 173 0.54 3.64 8.87
N VAL A 174 -0.65 4.12 9.24
CA VAL A 174 -0.86 5.56 9.41
C VAL A 174 0.03 6.05 10.55
N LYS A 175 0.80 7.12 10.31
CA LYS A 175 1.69 7.72 11.31
C LYS A 175 0.93 8.03 12.60
N ASP A 176 1.53 7.72 13.74
CA ASP A 176 0.87 7.84 15.05
C ASP A 176 0.38 9.28 15.36
N ASP A 177 1.11 10.30 14.90
CA ASP A 177 0.72 11.71 15.07
C ASP A 177 -0.51 12.11 14.25
N LEU A 178 -0.86 11.33 13.23
CA LEU A 178 -2.04 11.49 12.39
C LEU A 178 -3.15 10.46 12.68
N ASN A 179 -2.83 9.37 13.40
CA ASN A 179 -3.75 8.28 13.72
C ASN A 179 -4.49 8.50 15.05
N ASN A 180 -5.17 9.64 15.17
CA ASN A 180 -5.95 9.98 16.36
C ASN A 180 -7.42 10.29 16.02
N LYS A 181 -8.30 10.16 17.02
CA LYS A 181 -9.73 10.38 16.85
C LYS A 181 -9.99 11.81 16.37
N ASN A 182 -10.82 11.94 15.33
CA ASN A 182 -11.18 13.22 14.70
C ASN A 182 -10.00 13.96 14.04
N ALA A 183 -8.89 13.27 13.75
CA ALA A 183 -7.81 13.85 12.95
C ALA A 183 -8.34 14.28 11.57
N VAL A 184 -8.26 15.58 11.29
CA VAL A 184 -8.55 16.15 9.96
C VAL A 184 -7.25 16.68 9.39
N VAL A 185 -6.91 16.22 8.19
CA VAL A 185 -5.79 16.78 7.43
C VAL A 185 -6.37 17.78 6.44
N LEU A 186 -6.08 19.05 6.68
CA LEU A 186 -6.45 20.12 5.77
C LEU A 186 -5.55 20.05 4.52
N PRO A 187 -6.10 20.04 3.29
CA PRO A 187 -5.32 19.78 2.09
C PRO A 187 -4.13 20.73 1.88
N TRP A 188 -4.27 22.00 2.27
CA TRP A 188 -3.19 23.00 2.16
C TRP A 188 -2.03 22.77 3.13
N ARG A 189 -2.18 21.89 4.13
CA ARG A 189 -1.13 21.51 5.08
C ARG A 189 -0.30 20.31 4.60
N ILE A 190 -0.75 19.58 3.58
CA ILE A 190 -0.06 18.38 3.07
C ILE A 190 1.34 18.72 2.55
N SER A 191 1.53 19.88 1.93
CA SER A 191 2.86 20.33 1.48
C SER A 191 3.85 20.56 2.63
N GLU A 192 3.36 20.87 3.83
CA GLU A 192 4.18 20.95 5.03
C GLU A 192 4.51 19.55 5.57
N LEU A 193 3.53 18.64 5.57
CA LEU A 193 3.72 17.26 6.00
C LEU A 193 4.72 16.52 5.10
N LYS A 194 4.69 16.76 3.78
CA LYS A 194 5.64 16.19 2.81
C LYS A 194 7.08 16.69 2.96
N ARG A 195 7.32 17.76 3.72
CA ARG A 195 8.66 18.34 3.94
C ARG A 195 9.30 17.86 5.24
N LYS A 196 8.55 17.22 6.12
CA LYS A 196 9.05 16.59 7.34
C LYS A 196 9.61 15.21 7.00
#